data_AF-A0A7N2KMU7-F1
#
_entry.id   AF-A0A7N2KMU7-F1
#
_cell.length_a   1.000
_cell.length_b   1.000
_cell.length_c   1.000
_cell.angle_alpha   90.00
_cell.angle_beta   90.00
_cell.angle_gamma   90.00
#
_symmetry.space_group_name_H-M   'P 1'
#
loop_
_entity.id
_entity.type
_entity.pdbx_description
1 polymer ?
#
loop_
_entity_poly.entity_id
_entity_poly.type
_entity_poly.pdbx_seq_one_letter_code
_entity_poly.pdbx_strand_id
1 'polypeptide(L)'
;MMKVVIVAILALATTLVSAYDPSPLQDFCVAINNTDSAVFVNGKFCKDPTLVTANDFFFSGLNIPENIAANKVESNVTLVNVDKLPGLNTLGVSLARLDFAPYGLNPPHTHPHSTELLVVIEGQTNAVAFAGLSSQNPRVITIANAVFGSNPPINLDVLAKAFLLDKNVVEYLQKQF
;
A
#
# COMPACT_ATOMS: atom_id res chain seq x y z
N MET A 1 37.41 6.01 31.52
CA MET A 1 37.56 6.73 30.24
C MET A 1 37.16 5.86 29.04
N MET A 2 37.78 4.70 28.81
CA MET A 2 37.46 3.81 27.67
C MET A 2 35.97 3.40 27.55
N LYS A 3 35.32 3.02 28.67
CA LYS A 3 33.88 2.65 28.67
C LYS A 3 32.95 3.80 28.26
N VAL A 4 33.29 5.03 28.65
CA VAL A 4 32.51 6.24 28.30
C VAL A 4 32.67 6.55 26.82
N VAL A 5 33.88 6.39 26.27
CA VAL A 5 34.15 6.55 24.83
C VAL A 5 33.39 5.51 24.01
N ILE A 6 33.34 4.25 24.45
CA ILE A 6 32.58 3.19 23.75
C ILE A 6 31.07 3.47 23.76
N VAL A 7 30.50 3.88 24.90
CA VAL A 7 29.06 4.23 24.98
C VAL A 7 28.73 5.43 24.10
N ALA A 8 29.60 6.45 24.08
CA ALA A 8 29.42 7.61 23.20
C ALA A 8 29.47 7.20 21.71
N ILE A 9 30.44 6.38 21.30
CA ILE A 9 30.54 5.89 19.91
C ILE A 9 29.31 5.07 19.52
N LEU A 10 28.80 4.22 20.40
CA LEU A 10 27.62 3.40 20.12
C LEU A 10 26.34 4.24 19.99
N ALA A 11 26.20 5.30 20.79
CA ALA A 11 25.09 6.25 20.67
C ALA A 11 25.16 7.10 19.39
N LEU A 12 26.36 7.43 18.89
CA LEU A 12 26.52 8.07 17.58
C LEU A 12 26.28 7.09 16.42
N ALA A 13 26.40 5.78 16.65
CA ALA A 13 26.16 4.76 15.64
C ALA A 13 24.67 4.39 15.47
N THR A 14 23.79 4.80 16.40
CA THR A 14 22.34 4.58 16.28
C THR A 14 21.70 5.71 15.49
N THR A 15 21.40 5.48 14.22
CA THR A 15 20.55 6.37 13.41
C THR A 15 19.08 6.08 13.70
N LEU A 16 18.31 7.10 14.11
CA LEU A 16 16.86 7.00 14.14
C LEU A 16 16.35 6.96 12.68
N VAL A 17 15.78 5.83 12.28
CA VAL A 17 15.09 5.70 10.98
C VAL A 17 13.62 6.01 11.21
N SER A 18 13.10 7.03 10.53
CA SER A 18 11.66 7.29 10.44
C SER A 18 11.13 6.58 9.20
N ALA A 19 10.18 5.67 9.41
CA ALA A 19 9.49 4.94 8.36
C ALA A 19 7.98 5.25 8.40
N TYR A 20 7.65 6.53 8.26
CA TYR A 20 6.27 7.02 8.17
C TYR A 20 6.21 8.28 7.30
N ASP A 21 5.00 8.64 6.84
CA ASP A 21 4.79 9.84 6.02
C ASP A 21 5.15 11.14 6.79
N PRO A 22 5.75 12.16 6.14
CA PRO A 22 6.05 13.43 6.81
C PRO A 22 4.82 14.06 7.45
N SER A 23 4.99 14.65 8.64
CA SER A 23 3.91 15.35 9.34
C SER A 23 3.41 16.56 8.53
N PRO A 24 2.09 16.86 8.55
CA PRO A 24 1.54 18.02 7.86
C PRO A 24 2.05 19.33 8.49
N LEU A 25 2.23 20.37 7.66
CA LEU A 25 2.68 21.70 8.08
C LEU A 25 1.56 22.75 8.11
N GLN A 26 0.34 22.32 7.79
CA GLN A 26 -0.88 23.12 7.73
C GLN A 26 -2.09 22.19 7.86
N ASP A 27 -3.28 22.75 8.08
CA ASP A 27 -4.51 21.98 8.32
C ASP A 27 -4.87 21.04 7.16
N PHE A 28 -4.68 21.49 5.91
CA PHE A 28 -4.92 20.66 4.73
C PHE A 28 -4.05 21.06 3.54
N CYS A 29 -3.75 20.09 2.68
CA CYS A 29 -3.06 20.27 1.41
C CYS A 29 -3.68 19.31 0.39
N VAL A 30 -4.86 19.62 -0.14
CA VAL A 30 -5.57 18.74 -1.08
C VAL A 30 -4.70 18.47 -2.30
N ALA A 31 -4.47 17.19 -2.63
CA ALA A 31 -3.65 16.82 -3.77
C ALA A 31 -4.23 17.31 -5.10
N ILE A 32 -3.35 17.78 -6.00
CA ILE A 32 -3.67 18.01 -7.41
C ILE A 32 -2.78 17.15 -8.31
N ASN A 33 -3.34 16.71 -9.43
CA ASN A 33 -2.58 16.09 -10.50
C ASN A 33 -2.10 17.19 -11.46
N ASN A 34 -1.09 17.97 -11.05
CA ASN A 34 -0.48 18.98 -11.91
C ASN A 34 0.67 18.33 -12.69
N THR A 35 0.50 18.22 -14.02
CA THR A 35 1.51 17.69 -14.94
C THR A 35 2.40 18.76 -15.56
N ASP A 36 2.07 20.03 -15.34
CA ASP A 36 2.66 21.16 -16.08
C ASP A 36 3.81 21.81 -15.30
N SER A 37 3.95 21.49 -14.01
CA SER A 37 5.12 21.86 -13.23
C SER A 37 6.26 20.87 -13.51
N ALA A 38 7.37 21.36 -14.09
CA ALA A 38 8.63 20.60 -14.25
C ALA A 38 9.34 20.30 -12.90
N VAL A 39 8.60 20.35 -11.79
CA VAL A 39 9.08 20.19 -10.43
C VAL A 39 8.56 18.85 -9.91
N PHE A 40 9.46 18.05 -9.35
CA PHE A 40 9.12 16.79 -8.71
C PHE A 40 9.21 16.97 -7.19
N VAL A 41 8.17 16.53 -6.48
CA VAL A 41 8.09 16.58 -5.02
C VAL A 41 7.84 15.19 -4.47
N ASN A 42 8.23 14.96 -3.21
CA ASN A 42 7.74 13.79 -2.49
C ASN A 42 6.26 14.02 -2.13
N GLY A 43 5.39 13.06 -2.43
CA GLY A 43 3.94 13.22 -2.28
C GLY A 43 3.30 13.90 -3.50
N LYS A 44 2.43 14.89 -3.26
CA LYS A 44 1.69 15.61 -4.31
C LYS A 44 1.60 17.10 -4.01
N PHE A 45 1.45 17.91 -5.06
CA PHE A 45 1.20 19.35 -4.95
C PHE A 45 -0.13 19.64 -4.25
N CYS A 46 -0.19 20.77 -3.54
CA CYS A 46 -1.42 21.26 -2.91
C CYS A 46 -2.25 22.10 -3.89
N LYS A 47 -3.56 21.90 -3.88
CA LYS A 47 -4.56 22.82 -4.42
C LYS A 47 -4.49 24.15 -3.67
N ASP A 48 -4.80 25.25 -4.35
CA ASP A 48 -4.99 26.55 -3.69
C ASP A 48 -6.04 26.41 -2.57
N PRO A 49 -5.72 26.74 -1.30
CA PRO A 49 -6.63 26.59 -0.18
C PRO A 49 -7.96 27.33 -0.35
N THR A 50 -7.98 28.43 -1.12
CA THR A 50 -9.20 29.20 -1.40
C THR A 50 -10.17 28.50 -2.34
N LEU A 51 -9.70 27.50 -3.08
CA LEU A 51 -10.47 26.69 -4.02
C LEU A 51 -10.87 25.32 -3.46
N VAL A 52 -10.46 25.01 -2.22
CA VAL A 52 -10.78 23.74 -1.55
C VAL A 52 -12.24 23.73 -1.12
N THR A 53 -12.87 22.57 -1.28
CA THR A 53 -14.28 22.34 -0.96
C THR A 53 -14.44 21.04 -0.17
N ALA A 54 -15.60 20.84 0.46
CA ALA A 54 -15.90 19.59 1.18
C ALA A 54 -15.80 18.35 0.28
N ASN A 55 -16.07 18.49 -1.02
CA ASN A 55 -15.99 17.39 -1.97
C ASN A 55 -14.55 16.88 -2.17
N ASP A 56 -13.54 17.69 -1.88
CA ASP A 56 -12.13 17.27 -1.94
C ASP A 56 -11.78 16.25 -0.82
N PHE A 57 -12.64 16.13 0.20
CA PHE A 57 -12.52 15.21 1.34
C PHE A 57 -13.61 14.13 1.38
N PHE A 58 -14.38 13.98 0.31
CA PHE A 58 -15.48 13.02 0.24
C PHE A 58 -15.15 11.85 -0.70
N PHE A 59 -15.38 10.63 -0.23
CA PHE A 59 -15.35 9.42 -1.04
C PHE A 59 -16.59 8.57 -0.76
N SER A 60 -17.39 8.30 -1.80
CA SER A 60 -18.50 7.35 -1.75
C SER A 60 -18.06 5.98 -2.28
N GLY A 61 -18.52 4.90 -1.65
CA GLY A 61 -18.29 3.54 -2.16
C GLY A 61 -17.88 2.55 -1.07
N LEU A 62 -17.22 3.00 -0.01
CA LEU A 62 -16.87 2.14 1.13
C LEU A 62 -18.09 1.55 1.85
N ASN A 63 -19.26 2.17 1.70
CA ASN A 63 -20.54 1.68 2.23
C ASN A 63 -21.20 0.60 1.35
N ILE A 64 -20.63 0.29 0.17
CA ILE A 64 -21.22 -0.62 -0.82
C ILE A 64 -20.35 -1.88 -0.88
N PRO A 65 -20.92 -3.09 -0.66
CA PRO A 65 -20.22 -4.34 -0.90
C PRO A 65 -19.91 -4.53 -2.38
N GLU A 66 -18.71 -5.03 -2.68
CA GLU A 66 -18.29 -5.31 -4.05
C GLU A 66 -18.72 -6.69 -4.55
N ASN A 67 -18.81 -6.85 -5.88
CA ASN A 67 -19.12 -8.15 -6.48
C ASN A 67 -17.86 -9.03 -6.58
N ILE A 68 -17.76 -9.97 -5.64
CA ILE A 68 -16.59 -10.85 -5.46
C ILE A 68 -16.77 -12.25 -6.07
N ALA A 69 -17.95 -12.60 -6.57
CA ALA A 69 -18.26 -13.96 -7.06
C ALA A 69 -17.62 -14.30 -8.41
N ALA A 70 -17.06 -13.32 -9.13
CA ALA A 70 -16.61 -13.47 -10.50
C ALA A 70 -15.08 -13.49 -10.69
N ASN A 71 -14.29 -13.25 -9.65
CA ASN A 71 -12.82 -13.15 -9.77
C ASN A 71 -12.10 -14.37 -9.18
N LYS A 72 -10.90 -14.68 -9.69
CA LYS A 72 -10.15 -15.92 -9.38
C LYS A 72 -9.75 -16.09 -7.91
N VAL A 73 -9.79 -15.01 -7.13
CA VAL A 73 -9.38 -14.99 -5.72
C VAL A 73 -10.57 -14.80 -4.78
N GLU A 74 -11.77 -14.64 -5.33
CA GLU A 74 -13.05 -14.48 -4.63
C GLU A 74 -13.02 -13.43 -3.51
N SER A 75 -12.24 -12.37 -3.71
CA SER A 75 -12.13 -11.22 -2.81
C SER A 75 -11.93 -9.93 -3.59
N ASN A 76 -12.27 -8.80 -3.00
CA ASN A 76 -11.96 -7.49 -3.56
C ASN A 76 -11.52 -6.51 -2.49
N VAL A 77 -10.61 -5.60 -2.85
CA VAL A 77 -10.11 -4.54 -1.97
C VAL A 77 -10.39 -3.19 -2.60
N THR A 78 -11.28 -2.42 -1.97
CA THR A 78 -11.55 -1.03 -2.33
C THR A 78 -10.63 -0.13 -1.52
N LEU A 79 -9.43 0.13 -2.06
CA LEU A 79 -8.43 1.03 -1.46
C LEU A 79 -8.79 2.50 -1.74
N VAL A 80 -8.75 3.31 -0.69
CA VAL A 80 -8.94 4.76 -0.69
C VAL A 80 -7.66 5.40 -0.17
N ASN A 81 -6.72 5.60 -1.09
CA ASN A 81 -5.47 6.32 -0.87
C ASN A 81 -5.57 7.76 -1.41
N VAL A 82 -4.47 8.53 -1.35
CA VAL A 82 -4.42 9.91 -1.83
C VAL A 82 -4.81 10.10 -3.31
N ASP A 83 -4.68 9.06 -4.15
CA ASP A 83 -5.08 9.13 -5.56
C ASP A 83 -6.60 9.04 -5.75
N LYS A 84 -7.31 8.44 -4.78
CA LYS A 84 -8.78 8.32 -4.78
C LYS A 84 -9.46 9.36 -3.92
N LEU A 85 -8.80 9.81 -2.85
CA LEU A 85 -9.27 10.85 -1.95
C LEU A 85 -8.17 11.91 -1.77
N PRO A 86 -8.14 12.95 -2.63
CA PRO A 86 -7.05 13.93 -2.64
C PRO A 86 -6.84 14.68 -1.32
N GLY A 87 -7.90 14.82 -0.51
CA GLY A 87 -7.84 15.38 0.83
C GLY A 87 -6.95 14.63 1.83
N LEU A 88 -6.53 13.38 1.54
CA LEU A 88 -5.61 12.61 2.40
C LEU A 88 -4.15 13.06 2.31
N ASN A 89 -3.80 13.89 1.33
CA ASN A 89 -2.43 14.31 1.12
C ASN A 89 -1.88 15.05 2.36
N THR A 90 -0.66 14.71 2.76
CA THR A 90 0.06 15.13 3.98
C THR A 90 -0.48 14.58 5.30
N LEU A 91 -1.61 13.84 5.31
CA LEU A 91 -2.22 13.36 6.55
C LEU A 91 -1.69 12.00 7.02
N GLY A 92 -0.87 11.33 6.21
CA GLY A 92 -0.20 10.09 6.60
C GLY A 92 -1.14 8.91 6.84
N VAL A 93 -2.34 8.92 6.24
CA VAL A 93 -3.34 7.86 6.41
C VAL A 93 -4.04 7.51 5.11
N SER A 94 -4.45 6.25 4.99
CA SER A 94 -5.37 5.76 3.96
C SER A 94 -6.25 4.65 4.53
N LEU A 95 -7.32 4.31 3.81
CA LEU A 95 -8.29 3.30 4.25
C LEU A 95 -8.57 2.30 3.13
N ALA A 96 -8.97 1.09 3.49
CA ALA A 96 -9.52 0.12 2.54
C ALA A 96 -10.72 -0.60 3.12
N ARG A 97 -11.67 -0.96 2.25
CA ARG A 97 -12.67 -1.99 2.51
C ARG A 97 -12.23 -3.27 1.81
N LEU A 98 -12.37 -4.39 2.49
CA LEU A 98 -12.12 -5.71 1.95
C LEU A 98 -13.41 -6.53 2.03
N ASP A 99 -13.80 -7.13 0.91
CA ASP A 99 -14.93 -8.05 0.82
C ASP A 99 -14.40 -9.42 0.39
N PHE A 100 -14.82 -10.49 1.07
CA PHE A 100 -14.41 -11.88 0.81
C PHE A 100 -15.63 -12.78 0.68
N ALA A 101 -15.66 -13.62 -0.35
CA ALA A 101 -16.59 -14.74 -0.43
C ALA A 101 -16.14 -15.85 0.54
N PRO A 102 -16.96 -16.88 0.79
CA PRO A 102 -16.49 -18.08 1.47
C PRO A 102 -15.25 -18.64 0.75
N TYR A 103 -14.15 -18.82 1.49
CA TYR A 103 -12.84 -19.27 0.98
C TYR A 103 -12.08 -18.26 0.09
N GLY A 104 -12.59 -17.05 -0.07
CA GLY A 104 -11.89 -15.97 -0.76
C GLY A 104 -10.55 -15.62 -0.11
N LEU A 105 -9.60 -15.21 -0.93
CA LEU A 105 -8.23 -14.92 -0.53
C LEU A 105 -7.83 -13.53 -1.01
N ASN A 106 -7.31 -12.71 -0.10
CA ASN A 106 -6.48 -11.57 -0.46
C ASN A 106 -5.04 -12.11 -0.55
N PRO A 107 -4.45 -12.25 -1.75
CA PRO A 107 -3.20 -13.00 -1.91
C PRO A 107 -2.08 -12.41 -1.05
N PRO A 108 -1.07 -13.21 -0.68
CA PRO A 108 0.07 -12.73 0.10
C PRO A 108 0.68 -11.48 -0.54
N HIS A 109 0.75 -10.41 0.24
CA HIS A 109 1.22 -9.10 -0.21
C HIS A 109 1.93 -8.36 0.93
N THR A 110 2.60 -7.26 0.58
CA THR A 110 3.20 -6.33 1.52
C THR A 110 2.85 -4.89 1.19
N HIS A 111 2.85 -4.05 2.22
CA HIS A 111 2.76 -2.59 2.10
C HIS A 111 4.13 -2.00 2.45
N PRO A 112 4.94 -1.58 1.47
CA PRO A 112 6.31 -1.17 1.75
C PRO A 112 6.41 0.14 2.56
N HIS A 113 5.36 0.95 2.59
CA HIS A 113 5.38 2.28 3.22
C HIS A 113 4.40 2.44 4.39
N SER A 114 3.78 1.36 4.89
CA SER A 114 2.80 1.48 5.97
C SER A 114 2.64 0.23 6.79
N THR A 115 2.26 0.41 8.05
CA THR A 115 1.59 -0.61 8.85
C THR A 115 0.09 -0.56 8.60
N GLU A 116 -0.57 -1.70 8.76
CA GLU A 116 -2.02 -1.87 8.59
C GLU A 116 -2.69 -2.26 9.90
N LEU A 117 -3.82 -1.64 10.21
CA LEU A 117 -4.74 -2.07 11.26
C LEU A 117 -6.03 -2.55 10.60
N LEU A 118 -6.33 -3.84 10.72
CA LEU A 118 -7.49 -4.49 10.11
C LEU A 118 -8.55 -4.83 11.16
N VAL A 119 -9.81 -4.49 10.87
CA VAL A 119 -10.99 -4.77 11.70
C VAL A 119 -12.01 -5.53 10.88
N VAL A 120 -12.34 -6.75 11.31
CA VAL A 120 -13.42 -7.55 10.71
C VAL A 120 -14.76 -7.12 11.31
N ILE A 121 -15.73 -6.83 10.44
CA ILE A 121 -17.07 -6.36 10.84
C ILE A 121 -18.18 -7.39 10.60
N GLU A 122 -17.99 -8.30 9.64
CA GLU A 122 -18.91 -9.41 9.32
C GLU A 122 -18.07 -10.62 8.87
N GLY A 123 -18.53 -11.85 9.12
CA GLY A 123 -17.74 -13.05 8.77
C GLY A 123 -18.45 -14.40 8.86
N GLN A 124 -19.78 -14.45 8.84
CA GLN A 124 -20.51 -15.73 8.92
C GLN A 124 -20.69 -16.40 7.55
N THR A 125 -20.84 -15.60 6.49
CA THR A 125 -20.96 -16.09 5.10
C THR A 125 -19.90 -15.40 4.26
N ASN A 126 -20.16 -14.18 3.82
CA ASN A 126 -19.14 -13.29 3.32
C ASN A 126 -18.44 -12.62 4.50
N ALA A 127 -17.14 -12.37 4.37
CA ALA A 127 -16.41 -11.57 5.35
C ALA A 127 -16.21 -10.16 4.82
N VAL A 128 -16.45 -9.17 5.68
CA VAL A 128 -16.17 -7.77 5.38
C VAL A 128 -15.22 -7.25 6.45
N ALA A 129 -14.16 -6.59 6.00
CA ALA A 129 -13.18 -5.95 6.87
C ALA A 129 -12.87 -4.53 6.40
N PHE A 130 -12.45 -3.69 7.35
CA PHE A 130 -11.88 -2.38 7.08
C PHE A 130 -10.44 -2.34 7.56
N ALA A 131 -9.58 -1.77 6.73
CA ALA A 131 -8.18 -1.55 7.05
C ALA A 131 -7.87 -0.06 7.08
N GLY A 132 -7.18 0.39 8.12
CA GLY A 132 -6.51 1.70 8.16
C GLY A 132 -5.02 1.51 7.97
N LEU A 133 -4.40 2.31 7.10
CA LEU A 133 -2.96 2.23 6.82
C LEU A 133 -2.27 3.54 7.22
N SER A 134 -1.09 3.43 7.81
CA SER A 134 -0.31 4.57 8.34
C SER A 134 0.49 5.33 7.26
N SER A 135 -0.06 5.43 6.04
CA SER A 135 0.48 6.25 4.96
C SER A 135 -0.64 6.66 4.01
N GLN A 136 -0.54 7.86 3.43
CA GLN A 136 -1.42 8.33 2.36
C GLN A 136 -1.27 7.50 1.07
N ASN A 137 -0.11 6.86 0.90
CA ASN A 137 0.19 5.97 -0.23
C ASN A 137 0.97 4.74 0.25
N PRO A 138 0.26 3.73 0.80
CA PRO A 138 0.88 2.55 1.40
C PRO A 138 1.65 1.69 0.38
N ARG A 139 1.28 1.81 -0.91
CA ARG A 139 1.59 0.88 -2.01
C ARG A 139 1.18 -0.56 -1.69
N VAL A 140 1.09 -1.40 -2.71
CA VAL A 140 0.77 -2.82 -2.55
C VAL A 140 1.71 -3.61 -3.44
N ILE A 141 2.37 -4.62 -2.86
CA ILE A 141 3.20 -5.57 -3.61
C ILE A 141 2.60 -6.96 -3.40
N THR A 142 1.81 -7.43 -4.36
CA THR A 142 1.36 -8.82 -4.39
C THR A 142 2.54 -9.72 -4.71
N ILE A 143 2.87 -10.64 -3.81
CA ILE A 143 4.12 -11.42 -3.87
C ILE A 143 4.19 -12.25 -5.15
N ALA A 144 3.10 -12.93 -5.50
CA ALA A 144 3.06 -13.79 -6.69
C ALA A 144 3.28 -12.98 -7.98
N ASN A 145 2.61 -11.83 -8.15
CA ASN A 145 2.82 -10.95 -9.29
C ASN A 145 4.24 -10.36 -9.32
N ALA A 146 4.81 -9.97 -8.18
CA ALA A 146 6.17 -9.45 -8.13
C ALA A 146 7.22 -10.51 -8.51
N VAL A 147 7.02 -11.76 -8.10
CA VAL A 147 7.96 -12.86 -8.34
C VAL A 147 7.79 -13.47 -9.73
N PHE A 148 6.56 -13.80 -10.13
CA PHE A 148 6.27 -14.57 -11.35
C PHE A 148 5.71 -13.71 -12.49
N GLY A 149 5.08 -12.57 -12.21
CA GLY A 149 4.48 -11.67 -13.22
C GLY A 149 5.25 -10.36 -13.42
N SER A 150 6.51 -10.28 -13.00
CA SER A 150 7.33 -9.08 -13.18
C SER A 150 7.69 -8.85 -14.65
N ASN A 151 7.92 -7.58 -15.01
CA ASN A 151 8.34 -7.18 -16.35
C ASN A 151 9.59 -6.28 -16.30
N PRO A 152 10.75 -6.72 -16.84
CA PRO A 152 10.99 -8.03 -17.46
C PRO A 152 10.90 -9.19 -16.44
N PRO A 153 10.57 -10.42 -16.87
CA PRO A 153 10.49 -11.58 -15.98
C PRO A 153 11.82 -11.85 -15.28
N ILE A 154 11.77 -12.25 -14.00
CA ILE A 154 12.96 -12.71 -13.27
C ILE A 154 13.51 -13.96 -13.99
N ASN A 155 14.84 -14.04 -14.06
CA ASN A 155 15.54 -15.16 -14.69
C ASN A 155 15.10 -16.52 -14.11
N LEU A 156 14.77 -17.46 -14.99
CA LEU A 156 14.28 -18.79 -14.64
C LEU A 156 15.21 -19.55 -13.69
N ASP A 157 16.53 -19.43 -13.86
CA ASP A 157 17.51 -20.13 -13.04
C ASP A 157 17.55 -19.60 -11.61
N VAL A 158 17.32 -18.29 -11.45
CA VAL A 158 17.24 -17.66 -10.14
C VAL A 158 16.02 -18.17 -9.39
N LEU A 159 14.85 -18.18 -10.02
CA LEU A 159 13.61 -18.64 -9.40
C LEU A 159 13.64 -20.16 -9.12
N ALA A 160 14.11 -20.96 -10.08
CA ALA A 160 14.26 -22.41 -9.90
C ALA A 160 15.14 -22.74 -8.70
N LYS A 161 16.27 -22.03 -8.56
CA LYS A 161 17.17 -22.19 -7.41
C LYS A 161 16.58 -21.66 -6.11
N ALA A 162 15.92 -20.49 -6.13
CA ALA A 162 15.38 -19.85 -4.93
C ALA A 162 14.23 -20.65 -4.31
N PHE A 163 13.36 -21.22 -5.15
CA PHE A 163 12.19 -21.99 -4.71
C PHE A 163 12.41 -23.50 -4.72
N LEU A 164 13.59 -23.97 -5.14
CA LEU A 164 13.91 -25.41 -5.29
C LEU A 164 12.92 -26.13 -6.23
N LEU A 165 12.62 -25.50 -7.37
CA LEU A 165 11.67 -25.99 -8.36
C LEU A 165 12.36 -26.32 -9.69
N ASP A 166 11.75 -27.23 -10.46
CA ASP A 166 12.13 -27.44 -11.85
C ASP A 166 11.82 -26.20 -12.69
N LYS A 167 12.69 -25.89 -13.66
CA LYS A 167 12.52 -24.73 -14.56
C LYS A 167 11.19 -24.75 -15.30
N ASN A 168 10.68 -25.94 -15.65
CA ASN A 168 9.39 -26.09 -16.32
C ASN A 168 8.22 -25.65 -15.42
N VAL A 169 8.32 -25.89 -14.10
CA VAL A 169 7.31 -25.43 -13.13
C VAL A 169 7.37 -23.92 -12.99
N VAL A 170 8.56 -23.33 -12.92
CA VAL A 170 8.74 -21.87 -12.89
C VAL A 170 8.18 -21.23 -14.15
N GLU A 171 8.48 -21.77 -15.33
CA GLU A 171 7.96 -21.25 -16.60
C GLU A 171 6.42 -21.36 -16.66
N TYR A 172 5.85 -22.46 -16.15
CA TYR A 172 4.41 -22.59 -16.00
C TYR A 172 3.82 -21.51 -15.09
N LEU A 173 4.43 -21.27 -13.93
CA LEU A 173 3.99 -20.25 -12.97
C LEU A 173 4.08 -18.84 -13.57
N GLN A 174 5.17 -18.49 -14.25
CA GLN A 174 5.31 -17.20 -14.93
C GLN A 174 4.25 -16.96 -16.02
N LYS A 175 3.65 -18.01 -16.59
CA LYS A 175 2.53 -17.89 -17.55
C LYS A 175 1.17 -17.68 -16.89
N GLN A 176 1.04 -17.88 -15.57
CA GLN A 176 -0.23 -17.69 -14.85
C GLN A 176 -0.48 -16.26 -14.39
N PHE A 177 0.57 -15.42 -14.38
CA PHE A 177 0.57 -14.04 -13.87
C PHE A 177 0.96 -13.05 -14.98
#